data_AF-A0A1W2H1R0-F1
#
_entry.id   AF-A0A1W2H1R0-F1
#
_cell.length_a   1.000
_cell.length_b   1.000
_cell.length_c   1.000
_cell.angle_alpha   90.00
_cell.angle_beta   90.00
_cell.angle_gamma   90.00
#
_symmetry.space_group_name_H-M   'P 1'
#
loop_
_entity.id
_entity.type
_entity.pdbx_description
1 polymer ?
#
loop_
_entity_poly.entity_id
_entity_poly.type
_entity_poly.pdbx_seq_one_letter_code
_entity_poly.pdbx_strand_id
1 'polypeptide(L)'
;MKNKKIFILALLVLSLGCSETGERSTALVNVFLIGTPGLFDEVGIEILGVEVKTTGTRGQDNSDAVFIPNPQVNQQARLSSLVNTGQYLVGRAEFLVGAIIELTLRLGNDNFVQVGTQTSSLNFRDDSSRNPAITVSIPLDGGISHDVFIDFNTLNSITFTTGAEPVFTLDPKFRAFASLDTGEISGIIRPQGLKCLLLAIQNSDTLANTTQDARGNFLIRGLEGEFTLSILPFSNGFLADTIQNIIVEPRQRTQLEEITLRTNP
;
A
#
# COMPACT_ATOMS: atom_id res chain seq x y z
N MET A 1 -67.91 -20.23 -51.07
CA MET A 1 -67.70 -18.85 -50.58
C MET A 1 -66.64 -18.86 -49.48
N LYS A 2 -65.49 -18.23 -49.78
CA LYS A 2 -64.40 -17.69 -48.93
C LYS A 2 -63.96 -18.45 -47.65
N ASN A 3 -62.83 -19.14 -47.78
CA ASN A 3 -61.93 -19.54 -46.70
C ASN A 3 -61.24 -18.31 -46.10
N LYS A 4 -61.43 -18.02 -44.81
CA LYS A 4 -60.64 -17.00 -44.08
C LYS A 4 -59.40 -17.67 -43.47
N LYS A 5 -58.24 -17.45 -44.08
CA LYS A 5 -56.94 -17.72 -43.45
C LYS A 5 -56.63 -16.56 -42.50
N ILE A 6 -56.62 -16.83 -41.19
CA ILE A 6 -56.14 -15.90 -40.17
C ILE A 6 -54.61 -16.02 -40.15
N PHE A 7 -53.93 -14.97 -40.58
CA PHE A 7 -52.49 -14.84 -40.51
C PHE A 7 -52.17 -14.06 -39.22
N ILE A 8 -51.72 -14.76 -38.18
CA ILE A 8 -51.21 -14.14 -36.96
C ILE A 8 -49.77 -13.72 -37.25
N LEU A 9 -49.57 -12.42 -37.52
CA LEU A 9 -48.27 -11.81 -37.60
C LEU A 9 -47.76 -11.58 -36.18
N ALA A 10 -46.89 -12.48 -35.70
CA ALA A 10 -46.18 -12.32 -34.43
C ALA A 10 -45.17 -11.17 -34.60
N LEU A 11 -45.49 -10.01 -34.02
CA LEU A 11 -44.59 -8.87 -33.92
C LEU A 11 -43.56 -9.18 -32.81
N LEU A 12 -42.42 -9.72 -33.22
CA LEU A 12 -41.26 -9.90 -32.37
C LEU A 12 -40.65 -8.52 -32.09
N VAL A 13 -41.02 -7.91 -30.96
CA VAL A 13 -40.38 -6.69 -30.45
C VAL A 13 -38.99 -7.07 -29.95
N LEU A 14 -38.00 -6.94 -30.84
CA LEU A 14 -36.59 -6.94 -30.46
C LEU A 14 -36.33 -5.63 -29.69
N SER A 15 -36.38 -5.71 -28.36
CA SER A 15 -35.84 -4.67 -27.49
C SER A 15 -34.32 -4.63 -27.69
N LEU A 16 -33.86 -3.73 -28.57
CA LEU A 16 -32.50 -3.25 -28.57
C LEU A 16 -32.28 -2.55 -27.23
N GLY A 17 -31.73 -3.30 -26.27
CA GLY A 17 -31.15 -2.74 -25.06
C GLY A 17 -29.93 -1.93 -25.45
N CYS A 18 -30.14 -0.64 -25.72
CA CYS A 18 -29.07 0.32 -25.89
C CYS A 18 -28.45 0.52 -24.50
N SER A 19 -27.40 -0.22 -24.16
CA SER A 19 -26.53 0.20 -23.08
C SER A 19 -25.86 1.48 -23.57
N GLU A 20 -26.15 2.63 -22.96
CA GLU A 20 -25.39 3.84 -23.23
C GLU A 20 -23.93 3.55 -22.89
N THR A 21 -23.12 3.31 -23.93
CA THR A 21 -21.66 3.24 -23.82
C THR A 21 -21.14 4.67 -23.75
N GLY A 22 -21.51 5.38 -22.68
CA GLY A 22 -20.87 6.62 -22.29
C GLY A 22 -19.54 6.30 -21.61
N GLU A 23 -18.46 6.97 -22.02
CA GLU A 23 -17.22 6.97 -21.24
C GLU A 23 -17.57 7.45 -19.82
N ARG A 24 -17.26 6.63 -18.83
CA ARG A 24 -17.52 6.98 -17.43
C ARG A 24 -16.57 8.10 -17.04
N SER A 25 -17.10 9.22 -16.60
CA SER A 25 -16.31 10.40 -16.24
C SER A 25 -15.71 10.33 -14.83
N THR A 26 -16.02 9.29 -14.07
CA THR A 26 -15.54 9.09 -12.70
C THR A 26 -14.83 7.77 -12.49
N ALA A 27 -13.89 7.77 -11.56
CA ALA A 27 -13.12 6.64 -11.08
C ALA A 27 -13.30 6.51 -9.55
N LEU A 28 -13.45 5.28 -9.04
CA LEU A 28 -13.48 5.04 -7.60
C LEU A 28 -12.04 4.86 -7.11
N VAL A 29 -11.63 5.62 -6.10
CA VAL A 29 -10.29 5.51 -5.50
C VAL A 29 -10.42 4.95 -4.10
N ASN A 30 -9.65 3.89 -3.83
CA ASN A 30 -9.44 3.34 -2.50
C ASN A 30 -8.01 3.64 -2.07
N VAL A 31 -7.84 4.28 -0.92
CA VAL A 31 -6.52 4.52 -0.33
C VAL A 31 -6.31 3.55 0.81
N PHE A 32 -5.27 2.72 0.70
CA PHE A 32 -4.86 1.77 1.72
C PHE A 32 -3.50 2.16 2.31
N LEU A 33 -3.32 1.90 3.60
CA LEU A 33 -2.01 1.94 4.26
C LEU A 33 -1.49 0.52 4.42
N ILE A 34 -0.21 0.34 4.14
CA ILE A 34 0.56 -0.88 4.36
C ILE A 34 1.87 -0.52 5.04
N GLY A 35 2.55 -1.51 5.62
CA GLY A 35 3.86 -1.31 6.21
C GLY A 35 4.24 -2.46 7.13
N THR A 36 5.45 -2.37 7.67
CA THR A 36 5.99 -3.32 8.65
C THR A 36 6.43 -2.58 9.91
N PRO A 37 6.34 -3.19 11.11
CA PRO A 37 6.88 -2.58 12.32
C PRO A 37 8.42 -2.50 12.32
N GLY A 38 9.10 -3.12 11.35
CA GLY A 38 10.56 -3.06 11.22
C GLY A 38 11.26 -3.69 12.42
N LEU A 39 12.09 -2.90 13.12
CA LEU A 39 12.83 -3.33 14.30
C LEU A 39 11.98 -3.37 15.58
N PHE A 40 10.80 -2.74 15.56
CA PHE A 40 9.89 -2.71 16.70
C PHE A 40 8.99 -3.96 16.70
N ASP A 41 8.42 -4.30 17.86
CA ASP A 41 7.40 -5.36 17.92
C ASP A 41 6.05 -4.86 17.38
N GLU A 42 5.75 -3.59 17.57
CA GLU A 42 4.60 -2.91 16.98
C GLU A 42 4.91 -1.44 16.72
N VAL A 43 4.27 -0.90 15.69
CA VAL A 43 4.13 0.55 15.49
C VAL A 43 2.66 0.83 15.24
N GLY A 44 2.07 1.69 16.07
CA GLY A 44 0.72 2.19 15.87
C GLY A 44 0.75 3.62 15.35
N ILE A 45 0.09 3.86 14.23
CA ILE A 45 -0.06 5.20 13.65
C ILE A 45 -1.55 5.54 13.60
N GLU A 46 -1.95 6.65 14.22
CA GLU A 46 -3.30 7.17 14.15
C GLU A 46 -3.51 7.91 12.82
N ILE A 47 -4.46 7.44 12.01
CA ILE A 47 -4.77 7.98 10.69
C ILE A 47 -6.14 8.66 10.74
N LEU A 48 -6.18 9.99 10.65
CA LEU A 48 -7.44 10.75 10.63
C LEU A 48 -8.10 10.75 9.25
N GLY A 49 -7.30 10.57 8.19
CA GLY A 49 -7.75 10.53 6.82
C GLY A 49 -6.63 10.84 5.83
N VAL A 50 -6.99 11.13 4.60
CA VAL A 50 -6.08 11.48 3.52
C VAL A 50 -6.67 12.59 2.67
N GLU A 51 -5.84 13.54 2.26
CA GLU A 51 -6.19 14.47 1.19
C GLU A 51 -5.64 13.94 -0.13
N VAL A 52 -6.50 13.98 -1.14
CA VAL A 52 -6.17 13.54 -2.49
C VAL A 52 -6.28 14.75 -3.41
N LYS A 53 -5.18 15.09 -4.09
CA LYS A 53 -5.15 16.11 -5.12
C LYS A 53 -5.04 15.45 -6.49
N THR A 54 -5.86 15.89 -7.42
CA THR A 54 -5.90 15.35 -8.79
C THR A 54 -5.45 16.39 -9.83
N THR A 55 -5.27 15.97 -11.07
CA THR A 55 -5.22 16.91 -12.21
C THR A 55 -6.61 17.53 -12.40
N GLY A 56 -6.67 18.84 -12.62
CA GLY A 56 -7.94 19.51 -12.90
C GLY A 56 -8.51 19.14 -14.28
N THR A 57 -9.78 19.49 -14.54
CA THR A 57 -10.53 19.20 -15.78
C THR A 57 -9.98 19.83 -17.07
N ARG A 58 -8.85 20.56 -17.01
CA ARG A 58 -8.19 21.20 -18.15
C ARG A 58 -6.69 20.89 -18.26
N GLY A 59 -6.22 19.82 -17.62
CA GLY A 59 -4.79 19.45 -17.64
C GLY A 59 -3.90 20.46 -16.92
N GLN A 60 -4.46 21.21 -15.97
CA GLN A 60 -3.74 22.15 -15.10
C GLN A 60 -3.80 21.60 -13.66
N ASP A 61 -2.72 21.77 -12.90
CA ASP A 61 -2.61 21.33 -11.49
C ASP A 61 -3.38 22.25 -10.52
N ASN A 62 -4.65 22.50 -10.84
CA ASN A 62 -5.47 23.53 -10.19
C ASN A 62 -6.69 22.98 -9.44
N SER A 63 -6.82 21.67 -9.24
CA SER A 63 -7.87 21.15 -8.36
C SER A 63 -7.47 21.31 -6.90
N ASP A 64 -8.41 21.78 -6.07
CA ASP A 64 -8.26 21.73 -4.62
C ASP A 64 -8.17 20.28 -4.14
N ALA A 65 -7.39 20.06 -3.10
CA ALA A 65 -7.28 18.73 -2.49
C ALA A 65 -8.60 18.37 -1.79
N VAL A 66 -9.04 17.12 -1.96
CA VAL A 66 -10.25 16.60 -1.32
C VAL A 66 -9.85 15.79 -0.10
N PHE A 67 -10.28 16.22 1.09
CA PHE A 67 -10.09 15.46 2.31
C PHE A 67 -11.10 14.31 2.41
N ILE A 68 -10.58 13.10 2.56
CA ILE A 68 -11.33 11.87 2.80
C ILE A 68 -11.09 11.46 4.25
N PRO A 69 -12.10 11.54 5.13
CA PRO A 69 -11.96 11.14 6.52
C PRO A 69 -11.82 9.62 6.63
N ASN A 70 -11.05 9.18 7.62
CA ASN A 70 -10.92 7.77 7.92
C ASN A 70 -12.25 7.17 8.42
N PRO A 71 -12.83 6.16 7.74
CA PRO A 71 -14.12 5.59 8.11
C PRO A 71 -14.05 4.61 9.29
N GLN A 72 -12.85 4.23 9.74
CA GLN A 72 -12.68 3.25 10.81
C GLN A 72 -13.06 3.83 12.18
N VAL A 73 -13.71 3.00 13.00
CA VAL A 73 -14.00 3.35 14.41
C VAL A 73 -12.71 3.46 15.22
N ASN A 74 -11.77 2.52 14.98
CA ASN A 74 -10.42 2.61 15.50
C ASN A 74 -9.49 3.13 14.39
N GLN A 75 -9.06 4.38 14.54
CA GLN A 75 -8.20 5.07 13.58
C GLN A 75 -6.71 4.70 13.72
N GLN A 76 -6.36 3.82 14.65
CA GLN A 76 -5.00 3.36 14.87
C GLN A 76 -4.64 2.19 13.96
N ALA A 77 -3.83 2.45 12.93
CA ALA A 77 -3.26 1.45 12.06
C ALA A 77 -2.07 0.77 12.73
N ARG A 78 -2.17 -0.54 12.97
CA ARG A 78 -1.12 -1.37 13.58
C ARG A 78 -0.28 -2.05 12.53
N LEU A 79 0.95 -1.59 12.32
CA LEU A 79 1.79 -2.03 11.20
C LEU A 79 2.13 -3.52 11.24
N SER A 80 2.18 -4.14 12.43
CA SER A 80 2.36 -5.60 12.55
C SER A 80 1.27 -6.41 11.85
N SER A 81 0.07 -5.84 11.70
CA SER A 81 -1.08 -6.45 11.02
C SER A 81 -1.14 -6.14 9.52
N LEU A 82 -0.25 -5.29 9.01
CA LEU A 82 -0.24 -4.79 7.62
C LEU A 82 0.85 -5.43 6.76
N VAL A 83 1.56 -6.41 7.31
CA VAL A 83 2.50 -7.26 6.57
C VAL A 83 1.74 -8.29 5.72
N ASN A 84 2.40 -8.87 4.73
CA ASN A 84 1.78 -9.78 3.77
C ASN A 84 0.58 -9.16 3.06
N THR A 85 -0.57 -9.82 3.10
CA THR A 85 -1.82 -9.35 2.50
C THR A 85 -2.60 -8.40 3.42
N GLY A 86 -2.07 -8.10 4.62
CA GLY A 86 -2.66 -7.14 5.53
C GLY A 86 -2.67 -5.73 4.93
N GLN A 87 -3.75 -4.99 5.13
CA GLN A 87 -3.87 -3.60 4.69
C GLN A 87 -4.92 -2.87 5.52
N TYR A 88 -4.76 -1.56 5.63
CA TYR A 88 -5.65 -0.69 6.41
C TYR A 88 -6.36 0.28 5.46
N LEU A 89 -7.69 0.29 5.43
CA LEU A 89 -8.43 1.26 4.61
C LEU A 89 -8.36 2.65 5.24
N VAL A 90 -7.65 3.56 4.59
CA VAL A 90 -7.54 4.96 4.99
C VAL A 90 -8.77 5.74 4.53
N GLY A 91 -9.24 5.51 3.32
CA GLY A 91 -10.36 6.26 2.76
C GLY A 91 -10.80 5.76 1.40
N ARG A 92 -12.01 6.18 1.00
CA ARG A 92 -12.63 5.87 -0.30
C ARG A 92 -13.44 7.07 -0.78
N ALA A 93 -13.24 7.45 -2.04
CA ALA A 93 -14.04 8.48 -2.69
C ALA A 93 -14.05 8.33 -4.22
N GLU A 94 -15.02 8.95 -4.88
CA GLU A 94 -15.05 9.06 -6.34
C GLU A 94 -14.36 10.36 -6.78
N PHE A 95 -13.56 10.25 -7.84
CA PHE A 95 -12.88 11.35 -8.49
C PHE A 95 -13.23 11.38 -9.97
N LEU A 96 -13.08 12.55 -10.60
CA LEU A 96 -13.13 12.62 -12.07
C LEU A 96 -11.92 11.90 -12.66
N VAL A 97 -12.06 11.41 -13.89
CA VAL A 97 -10.94 10.87 -14.66
C VAL A 97 -9.83 11.91 -14.82
N GLY A 98 -8.58 11.45 -14.84
CA GLY A 98 -7.41 12.32 -14.76
C GLY A 98 -6.23 11.56 -14.14
N ALA A 99 -5.54 12.18 -13.18
CA ALA A 99 -4.52 11.50 -12.38
C ALA A 99 -4.49 12.05 -10.95
N ILE A 100 -4.16 11.22 -9.97
CA ILE A 100 -3.75 11.68 -8.64
C ILE A 100 -2.32 12.21 -8.77
N ILE A 101 -2.09 13.41 -8.24
CA ILE A 101 -0.79 14.10 -8.28
C ILE A 101 -0.18 14.30 -6.90
N GLU A 102 -0.99 14.25 -5.84
CA GLU A 102 -0.50 14.35 -4.47
C GLU A 102 -1.42 13.60 -3.50
N LEU A 103 -0.81 12.94 -2.52
CA LEU A 103 -1.50 12.36 -1.37
C LEU A 103 -0.90 12.97 -0.10
N THR A 104 -1.76 13.49 0.78
CA THR A 104 -1.35 14.03 2.07
C THR A 104 -2.08 13.30 3.18
N LEU A 105 -1.35 12.50 3.98
CA LEU A 105 -1.95 11.87 5.15
C LEU A 105 -2.25 12.92 6.22
N ARG A 106 -3.34 12.74 6.96
CA ARG A 106 -3.62 13.50 8.18
C ARG A 106 -3.45 12.55 9.36
N LEU A 107 -2.41 12.77 10.16
CA LEU A 107 -2.06 11.91 11.30
C LEU A 107 -2.59 12.50 12.61
N GLY A 108 -3.02 11.60 13.49
CA GLY A 108 -3.45 11.94 14.84
C GLY A 108 -2.28 12.02 15.83
N ASN A 109 -2.57 12.09 17.13
CA ASN A 109 -1.55 12.18 18.18
C ASN A 109 -1.30 10.85 18.90
N ASP A 110 -2.21 9.87 18.76
CA ASP A 110 -2.10 8.57 19.43
C ASP A 110 -1.22 7.60 18.63
N ASN A 111 0.04 8.00 18.43
CA ASN A 111 1.06 7.21 17.76
C ASN A 111 1.98 6.59 18.80
N PHE A 112 2.40 5.34 18.61
CA PHE A 112 3.26 4.64 19.56
C PHE A 112 4.18 3.62 18.89
N VAL A 113 5.22 3.23 19.62
CA VAL A 113 6.04 2.05 19.36
C VAL A 113 5.97 1.09 20.54
N GLN A 114 6.09 -0.20 20.26
CA GLN A 114 6.23 -1.24 21.27
C GLN A 114 7.56 -1.97 21.10
N VAL A 115 8.29 -2.13 22.20
CA VAL A 115 9.51 -2.94 22.30
C VAL A 115 9.40 -3.84 23.52
N GLY A 116 9.27 -5.14 23.28
CA GLY A 116 8.95 -6.11 24.32
C GLY A 116 7.63 -5.78 25.00
N THR A 117 7.67 -5.57 26.31
CA THR A 117 6.51 -5.19 27.13
C THR A 117 6.31 -3.69 27.25
N GLN A 118 7.26 -2.87 26.80
CA GLN A 118 7.19 -1.42 26.92
C GLN A 118 6.49 -0.81 25.71
N THR A 119 5.52 0.07 25.97
CA THR A 119 4.90 0.93 24.95
C THR A 119 5.32 2.36 25.22
N SER A 120 5.73 3.07 24.17
CA SER A 120 6.17 4.47 24.25
C SER A 120 5.51 5.28 23.13
N SER A 121 5.07 6.50 23.46
CA SER A 121 4.48 7.40 22.48
C SER A 121 5.52 7.90 21.46
N LEU A 122 5.06 8.15 20.23
CA LEU A 122 5.83 8.77 19.16
C LEU A 122 5.57 10.26 19.12
N ASN A 123 6.62 11.07 19.28
CA ASN A 123 6.52 12.52 19.16
C ASN A 123 6.82 12.94 17.73
N PHE A 124 5.98 13.78 17.12
CA PHE A 124 6.31 14.33 15.80
C PHE A 124 7.60 15.16 15.85
N ARG A 125 8.43 15.05 14.80
CA ARG A 125 9.64 15.89 14.64
C ARG A 125 9.27 17.37 14.58
N ASP A 126 8.19 17.69 13.86
CA ASP A 126 7.63 19.04 13.71
C ASP A 126 6.15 18.96 13.26
N ASP A 127 5.48 20.11 13.14
CA ASP A 127 4.07 20.17 12.72
C ASP A 127 3.84 19.66 11.28
N SER A 128 4.86 19.74 10.41
CA SER A 128 4.76 19.22 9.04
C SER A 128 4.69 17.69 9.03
N SER A 129 5.33 17.04 10.01
CA SER A 129 5.34 15.58 10.18
C SER A 129 3.94 15.01 10.49
N ARG A 130 2.99 15.86 10.92
CA ARG A 130 1.58 15.49 11.11
C ARG A 130 0.81 15.35 9.81
N ASN A 131 1.30 16.00 8.76
CA ASN A 131 0.63 16.10 7.47
C ASN A 131 1.60 15.76 6.33
N PRO A 132 2.22 14.57 6.38
CA PRO A 132 3.22 14.22 5.39
C PRO A 132 2.54 14.07 4.02
N ALA A 133 3.17 14.63 3.00
CA ALA A 133 2.68 14.65 1.63
C ALA A 133 3.65 13.92 0.70
N ILE A 134 3.10 13.30 -0.36
CA ILE A 134 3.87 12.72 -1.44
C ILE A 134 3.29 13.09 -2.79
N THR A 135 4.14 13.57 -3.70
CA THR A 135 3.80 13.75 -5.10
C THR A 135 3.80 12.39 -5.82
N VAL A 136 2.77 12.13 -6.61
CA VAL A 136 2.60 10.90 -7.38
C VAL A 136 2.14 11.21 -8.80
N SER A 137 2.08 10.18 -9.65
CA SER A 137 1.38 10.27 -10.93
C SER A 137 0.64 8.95 -11.14
N ILE A 138 -0.60 8.90 -10.68
CA ILE A 138 -1.44 7.70 -10.76
C ILE A 138 -2.63 8.00 -11.67
N PRO A 139 -2.71 7.40 -12.88
CA PRO A 139 -3.80 7.64 -13.79
C PRO A 139 -5.13 7.12 -13.22
N LEU A 140 -6.21 7.86 -13.47
CA LEU A 140 -7.56 7.52 -13.04
C LEU A 140 -8.44 7.28 -14.27
N ASP A 141 -8.57 6.00 -14.62
CA ASP A 141 -9.46 5.54 -15.67
C ASP A 141 -10.90 5.43 -15.19
N GLY A 142 -11.81 5.88 -16.04
CA GLY A 142 -13.23 5.91 -15.79
C GLY A 142 -13.85 4.53 -15.65
N GLY A 143 -14.70 4.36 -14.64
CA GLY A 143 -15.52 3.17 -14.53
C GLY A 143 -14.88 1.94 -13.92
N ILE A 144 -13.67 2.07 -13.39
CA ILE A 144 -13.00 1.05 -12.60
C ILE A 144 -12.65 1.59 -11.21
N SER A 145 -12.29 0.67 -10.32
CA SER A 145 -11.76 0.97 -9.00
C SER A 145 -10.24 0.97 -9.05
N HIS A 146 -9.62 1.99 -8.48
CA HIS A 146 -8.19 2.14 -8.33
C HIS A 146 -7.81 1.93 -6.87
N ASP A 147 -7.03 0.88 -6.61
CA ASP A 147 -6.47 0.62 -5.29
C ASP A 147 -5.08 1.25 -5.22
N VAL A 148 -5.00 2.33 -4.45
CA VAL A 148 -3.81 3.12 -4.19
C VAL A 148 -3.28 2.77 -2.81
N PHE A 149 -2.01 2.40 -2.74
CA PHE A 149 -1.35 2.00 -1.51
C PHE A 149 -0.36 3.08 -1.09
N ILE A 150 -0.37 3.41 0.20
CA ILE A 150 0.66 4.16 0.90
C ILE A 150 1.46 3.15 1.70
N ASP A 151 2.75 3.02 1.39
CA ASP A 151 3.67 2.08 2.02
C ASP A 151 4.56 2.82 3.02
N PHE A 152 4.25 2.65 4.31
CA PHE A 152 4.90 3.34 5.40
C PHE A 152 6.27 2.72 5.71
N ASN A 153 7.32 3.52 5.57
CA ASN A 153 8.69 3.09 5.79
C ASN A 153 9.10 3.34 7.24
N THR A 154 8.82 2.40 8.12
CA THR A 154 9.11 2.50 9.55
C THR A 154 10.59 2.77 9.86
N LEU A 155 11.50 2.13 9.12
CA LEU A 155 12.95 2.26 9.35
C LEU A 155 13.45 3.70 9.18
N ASN A 156 12.89 4.41 8.19
CA ASN A 156 13.27 5.79 7.90
C ASN A 156 12.34 6.81 8.56
N SER A 157 11.21 6.37 9.14
CA SER A 157 10.21 7.25 9.75
C SER A 157 10.44 7.48 11.24
N ILE A 158 11.14 6.58 11.93
CA ILE A 158 11.27 6.62 13.39
C ILE A 158 12.73 6.69 13.78
N THR A 159 13.08 7.70 14.58
CA THR A 159 14.37 7.81 15.24
C THR A 159 14.19 7.76 16.75
N PHE A 160 15.24 7.39 17.48
CA PHE A 160 15.20 7.34 18.93
C PHE A 160 16.53 7.70 19.57
N THR A 161 16.47 8.25 20.78
CA THR A 161 17.67 8.47 21.61
C THR A 161 18.08 7.18 22.32
N THR A 162 19.38 7.04 22.58
CA THR A 162 19.92 5.97 23.41
C THR A 162 19.97 6.40 24.87
N GLY A 163 19.52 5.57 25.81
CA GLY A 163 19.56 5.88 27.24
C GLY A 163 18.54 5.06 28.05
N ALA A 164 18.40 5.37 29.34
CA ALA A 164 17.43 4.71 30.22
C ALA A 164 15.97 5.00 29.84
N GLU A 165 15.70 6.19 29.31
CA GLU A 165 14.39 6.64 28.85
C GLU A 165 14.50 7.09 27.37
N PRO A 166 14.41 6.16 26.41
CA PRO A 166 14.50 6.50 25.00
C PRO A 166 13.31 7.37 24.57
N VAL A 167 13.61 8.47 23.89
CA VAL A 167 12.60 9.33 23.27
C VAL A 167 12.46 8.92 21.81
N PHE A 168 11.24 8.59 21.39
CA PHE A 168 10.95 8.21 20.01
C PHE A 168 10.36 9.40 19.24
N THR A 169 10.91 9.65 18.05
CA THR A 169 10.52 10.75 17.17
C THR A 169 10.01 10.19 15.84
N LEU A 170 8.89 10.73 15.37
CA LEU A 170 8.20 10.37 14.14
C LEU A 170 8.36 11.49 13.09
N ASP A 171 8.96 11.15 11.96
CA ASP A 171 9.04 11.96 10.74
C ASP A 171 8.65 11.07 9.55
N PRO A 172 7.35 10.91 9.26
CA PRO A 172 6.86 9.90 8.34
C PRO A 172 7.52 9.95 6.96
N LYS A 173 8.02 8.81 6.52
CA LYS A 173 8.49 8.54 5.16
C LYS A 173 7.66 7.41 4.58
N PHE A 174 7.18 7.59 3.37
CA PHE A 174 6.44 6.58 2.65
C PHE A 174 6.60 6.79 1.16
N ARG A 175 6.16 5.78 0.42
CA ARG A 175 5.91 5.85 -1.02
C ARG A 175 4.44 5.55 -1.28
N ALA A 176 3.99 5.85 -2.48
CA ALA A 176 2.65 5.47 -2.91
C ALA A 176 2.67 4.89 -4.32
N PHE A 177 1.76 3.95 -4.58
CA PHE A 177 1.65 3.25 -5.86
C PHE A 177 0.23 2.76 -6.09
N ALA A 178 -0.14 2.55 -7.36
CA ALA A 178 -1.36 1.86 -7.73
C ALA A 178 -1.10 0.37 -7.99
N SER A 179 -2.02 -0.48 -7.56
CA SER A 179 -1.92 -1.93 -7.81
C SER A 179 -1.96 -2.30 -9.29
N LEU A 180 -2.58 -1.48 -10.14
CA LEU A 180 -2.70 -1.74 -11.58
C LEU A 180 -1.37 -1.56 -12.32
N ASP A 181 -0.48 -0.72 -11.78
CA ASP A 181 0.79 -0.35 -12.41
C ASP A 181 1.98 -1.12 -11.80
N THR A 182 1.74 -1.98 -10.81
CA THR A 182 2.81 -2.62 -10.05
C THR A 182 2.54 -4.09 -9.78
N GLY A 183 3.61 -4.85 -9.52
CA GLY A 183 3.59 -6.25 -9.13
C GLY A 183 4.09 -6.48 -7.71
N GLU A 184 4.31 -7.75 -7.39
CA GLU A 184 4.62 -8.22 -6.04
C GLU A 184 5.76 -9.25 -6.06
N ILE A 185 6.61 -9.25 -5.03
CA ILE A 185 7.51 -10.36 -4.70
C ILE A 185 6.98 -11.06 -3.47
N SER A 186 6.89 -12.39 -3.52
CA SER A 186 6.47 -13.22 -2.38
C SER A 186 7.41 -14.39 -2.17
N GLY A 187 7.46 -14.90 -0.95
CA GLY A 187 8.26 -16.09 -0.64
C GLY A 187 8.12 -16.49 0.82
N ILE A 188 8.97 -17.44 1.23
CA ILE A 188 8.95 -18.00 2.57
C ILE A 188 10.37 -18.11 3.12
N ILE A 189 10.60 -17.65 4.35
CA ILE A 189 11.87 -17.72 5.07
C ILE A 189 11.89 -18.91 6.03
N ARG A 190 13.05 -19.58 6.13
CA ARG A 190 13.35 -20.64 7.10
C ARG A 190 14.65 -20.37 7.89
N PRO A 191 14.72 -20.83 9.15
CA PRO A 191 13.68 -21.55 9.91
C PRO A 191 12.48 -20.66 10.30
N GLN A 192 11.33 -21.27 10.60
CA GLN A 192 10.15 -20.54 11.08
C GLN A 192 10.45 -19.83 12.40
N GLY A 193 9.80 -18.68 12.63
CA GLY A 193 9.97 -17.87 13.84
C GLY A 193 11.23 -17.00 13.85
N LEU A 194 12.17 -17.18 12.91
CA LEU A 194 13.23 -16.21 12.68
C LEU A 194 12.61 -14.91 12.15
N LYS A 195 12.94 -13.75 12.74
CA LYS A 195 12.59 -12.42 12.23
C LYS A 195 13.70 -11.90 11.33
N CYS A 196 13.32 -11.38 10.16
CA CYS A 196 14.20 -10.81 9.17
C CYS A 196 13.59 -9.51 8.66
N LEU A 197 14.45 -8.59 8.30
CA LEU A 197 14.12 -7.46 7.45
C LEU A 197 14.44 -7.82 6.01
N LEU A 198 13.46 -7.68 5.14
CA LEU A 198 13.61 -7.90 3.71
C LEU A 198 13.59 -6.55 3.00
N LEU A 199 14.57 -6.32 2.12
CA LEU A 199 14.74 -5.07 1.38
C LEU A 199 14.71 -5.37 -0.13
N ALA A 200 13.76 -4.76 -0.84
CA ALA A 200 13.75 -4.78 -2.30
C ALA A 200 14.56 -3.59 -2.82
N ILE A 201 15.68 -3.91 -3.49
CA ILE A 201 16.68 -2.96 -3.94
C ILE A 201 16.66 -2.88 -5.47
N GLN A 202 16.59 -1.67 -6.00
CA GLN A 202 16.67 -1.39 -7.44
C GLN A 202 17.62 -0.21 -7.65
N ASN A 203 18.54 -0.30 -8.60
CA ASN A 203 19.50 0.76 -8.91
C ASN A 203 20.29 1.28 -7.69
N SER A 204 20.64 0.39 -6.75
CA SER A 204 21.31 0.70 -5.47
C SER A 204 20.47 1.44 -4.43
N ASP A 205 19.19 1.71 -4.70
CA ASP A 205 18.25 2.30 -3.74
C ASP A 205 17.30 1.24 -3.18
N THR A 206 16.95 1.37 -1.90
CA THR A 206 15.98 0.49 -1.24
C THR A 206 14.58 1.05 -1.46
N LEU A 207 13.87 0.50 -2.44
CA LEU A 207 12.54 0.99 -2.81
C LEU A 207 11.48 0.60 -1.80
N ALA A 208 11.56 -0.63 -1.27
CA ALA A 208 10.54 -1.17 -0.37
C ALA A 208 11.17 -2.10 0.68
N ASN A 209 10.49 -2.24 1.81
CA ASN A 209 10.87 -3.21 2.83
C ASN A 209 9.67 -3.89 3.46
N THR A 210 9.90 -5.07 4.03
CA THR A 210 8.87 -5.82 4.76
C THR A 210 9.51 -6.73 5.80
N THR A 211 8.66 -7.37 6.60
CA THR A 211 9.03 -8.50 7.46
C THR A 211 8.09 -9.66 7.16
N GLN A 212 8.51 -10.87 7.53
CA GLN A 212 7.68 -12.07 7.44
C GLN A 212 6.67 -12.18 8.57
N ASP A 213 5.60 -12.95 8.33
CA ASP A 213 4.70 -13.42 9.37
C ASP A 213 5.31 -14.54 10.23
N ALA A 214 4.57 -14.99 11.25
CA ALA A 214 4.99 -16.06 12.16
C ALA A 214 5.28 -17.41 11.46
N ARG A 215 4.76 -17.63 10.25
CA ARG A 215 4.98 -18.84 9.43
C ARG A 215 6.15 -18.67 8.45
N GLY A 216 6.77 -17.48 8.44
CA GLY A 216 7.87 -17.13 7.56
C GLY A 216 7.45 -16.58 6.20
N ASN A 217 6.15 -16.39 5.92
CA ASN A 217 5.72 -15.86 4.62
C ASN A 217 5.97 -14.35 4.58
N PHE A 218 6.44 -13.85 3.45
CA PHE A 218 6.58 -12.42 3.18
C PHE A 218 5.91 -12.04 1.85
N LEU A 219 5.48 -10.78 1.75
CA LEU A 219 5.02 -10.13 0.53
C LEU A 219 5.58 -8.70 0.49
N ILE A 220 6.15 -8.32 -0.65
CA ILE A 220 6.51 -6.94 -0.98
C ILE A 220 5.67 -6.54 -2.19
N ARG A 221 4.93 -5.45 -2.09
CA ARG A 221 4.01 -4.95 -3.12
C ARG A 221 4.56 -3.68 -3.76
N GLY A 222 3.97 -3.24 -4.88
CA GLY A 222 4.31 -1.94 -5.45
C GLY A 222 5.65 -1.94 -6.18
N LEU A 223 6.03 -3.04 -6.80
CA LEU A 223 7.33 -3.20 -7.46
C LEU A 223 7.14 -3.32 -8.98
N GLU A 224 8.05 -2.75 -9.77
CA GLU A 224 8.10 -2.91 -11.22
C GLU A 224 9.56 -2.93 -11.69
N GLY A 225 9.90 -3.88 -12.57
CA GLY A 225 11.23 -4.03 -13.13
C GLY A 225 12.08 -5.07 -12.40
N GLU A 226 13.40 -4.88 -12.43
CA GLU A 226 14.37 -5.82 -11.88
C GLU A 226 14.81 -5.40 -10.47
N PHE A 227 14.84 -6.36 -9.54
CA PHE A 227 15.19 -6.15 -8.14
C PHE A 227 16.23 -7.14 -7.63
N THR A 228 16.99 -6.69 -6.64
CA THR A 228 17.73 -7.53 -5.70
C THR A 228 16.99 -7.55 -4.37
N LEU A 229 16.71 -8.74 -3.84
CA LEU A 229 16.15 -8.93 -2.50
C LEU A 229 17.28 -9.19 -1.50
N SER A 230 17.51 -8.26 -0.58
CA SER A 230 18.43 -8.45 0.55
C SER A 230 17.65 -8.90 1.79
N ILE A 231 18.18 -9.92 2.47
CA ILE A 231 17.53 -10.57 3.61
C ILE A 231 18.45 -10.46 4.81
N LEU A 232 18.02 -9.69 5.81
CA LEU A 232 18.80 -9.35 6.99
C LEU A 232 18.15 -9.96 8.24
N PRO A 233 18.70 -11.06 8.79
CA PRO A 233 18.21 -11.64 10.03
C PRO A 233 18.45 -10.69 11.21
N PHE A 234 17.49 -10.61 12.13
CA PHE A 234 17.69 -9.87 13.39
C PHE A 234 18.55 -10.63 14.40
N SER A 235 18.74 -11.93 14.18
CA SER A 235 19.60 -12.78 15.00
C SER A 235 21.00 -12.88 14.41
N ASN A 236 22.02 -12.68 15.26
CA ASN A 236 23.43 -12.87 14.90
C ASN A 236 23.81 -14.34 14.60
N GLY A 237 22.91 -15.29 14.88
CA GLY A 237 23.10 -16.72 14.61
C GLY A 237 22.85 -17.13 13.16
N PHE A 238 22.43 -16.20 12.29
CA PHE A 238 22.20 -16.45 10.87
C PHE A 238 22.93 -15.40 10.02
N LEU A 239 23.43 -15.84 8.86
CA LEU A 239 24.05 -14.96 7.88
C LEU A 239 22.98 -14.25 7.05
N ALA A 240 23.28 -13.02 6.63
CA ALA A 240 22.50 -12.34 5.61
C ALA A 240 22.54 -13.11 4.28
N ASP A 241 21.49 -12.94 3.49
CA ASP A 241 21.37 -13.55 2.16
C ASP A 241 20.89 -12.53 1.12
N THR A 242 21.10 -12.84 -0.15
CA THR A 242 20.73 -11.95 -1.25
C THR A 242 20.33 -12.74 -2.49
N ILE A 243 19.19 -12.36 -3.06
CA ILE A 243 18.68 -12.93 -4.31
C ILE A 243 18.66 -11.82 -5.35
N GLN A 244 19.37 -12.03 -6.46
CA GLN A 244 19.48 -11.05 -7.54
C GLN A 244 18.56 -11.39 -8.70
N ASN A 245 18.40 -10.44 -9.63
CA ASN A 245 17.73 -10.61 -10.91
C ASN A 245 16.27 -11.06 -10.78
N ILE A 246 15.56 -10.54 -9.77
CA ILE A 246 14.12 -10.80 -9.59
C ILE A 246 13.36 -9.85 -10.51
N ILE A 247 12.73 -10.39 -11.55
CA ILE A 247 11.90 -9.62 -12.47
C ILE A 247 10.47 -9.55 -11.92
N VAL A 248 9.92 -8.34 -11.85
CA VAL A 248 8.56 -8.07 -11.41
C VAL A 248 7.81 -7.32 -12.49
N GLU A 249 6.69 -7.90 -12.91
CA GLU A 249 5.80 -7.29 -13.90
C GLU A 249 4.53 -6.75 -13.22
N PRO A 250 3.94 -5.67 -13.74
CA PRO A 250 2.67 -5.14 -13.25
C PRO A 250 1.60 -6.23 -13.15
N ARG A 251 0.83 -6.21 -12.05
CA ARG A 251 -0.30 -7.11 -11.78
C ARG A 251 0.09 -8.58 -11.67
N GLN A 252 1.38 -8.89 -11.55
CA GLN A 252 1.88 -10.24 -11.32
C GLN A 252 2.51 -10.38 -9.94
N ARG A 253 2.48 -11.62 -9.45
CA ARG A 253 3.22 -12.01 -8.25
C ARG A 253 4.37 -12.92 -8.66
N THR A 254 5.59 -12.43 -8.48
CA THR A 254 6.80 -13.22 -8.60
C THR A 254 6.99 -14.00 -7.29
N GLN A 255 6.69 -15.30 -7.34
CA GLN A 255 6.86 -16.20 -6.19
C GLN A 255 8.26 -16.81 -6.20
N LEU A 256 9.03 -16.54 -5.15
CA LEU A 256 10.33 -17.15 -4.92
C LEU A 256 10.16 -18.54 -4.29
N GLU A 257 11.17 -19.39 -4.50
CA GLU A 257 11.28 -20.66 -3.77
C GLU A 257 11.48 -20.43 -2.26
N GLU A 258 11.39 -21.49 -1.46
CA GLU A 258 11.65 -21.41 -0.03
C GLU A 258 13.13 -21.04 0.23
N ILE A 259 13.34 -20.00 1.04
CA ILE A 259 14.66 -19.46 1.32
C ILE A 259 15.10 -19.93 2.71
N THR A 260 16.09 -20.81 2.75
CA THR A 260 16.65 -21.32 4.01
C THR A 260 17.93 -20.58 4.36
N LEU A 261 17.89 -19.82 5.46
CA LEU A 261 19.02 -19.03 5.89
C LEU A 261 20.13 -19.88 6.50
N ARG A 262 21.37 -19.55 6.13
CA ARG A 262 22.57 -20.23 6.62
C ARG A 262 22.87 -19.77 8.05
N THR A 263 23.26 -20.71 8.91
CA THR A 263 23.71 -20.40 10.26
C THR A 263 25.07 -19.70 10.23
N ASN A 264 25.28 -18.77 11.17
CA ASN A 264 26.57 -18.16 11.44
C ASN A 264 27.26 -18.98 12.56
N PRO A 265 28.35 -19.73 12.25
CA PRO A 265 29.01 -20.64 13.19
C PRO A 265 29.77 -19.95 14.32
#